data_AF-A0AAU9TGB2-F1
#
_entry.id   AF-A0AAU9TGB2-F1
#
_cell.length_a   1.000
_cell.length_b   1.000
_cell.length_c   1.000
_cell.angle_alpha   90.00
_cell.angle_beta   90.00
_cell.angle_gamma   90.00
#
_symmetry.space_group_name_H-M   'P 1'
#
loop_
_entity.id
_entity.type
_entity.pdbx_description
1 polymer ?
#
loop_
_entity_poly.entity_id
_entity_poly.type
_entity_poly.pdbx_seq_one_letter_code
_entity_poly.pdbx_strand_id
1 'polypeptide(L)'
;MSMIKEITRNISQTTLQVEEFRKALIKNQYDAVVSEWFISDVEAGYAAIQQVPWILISTIVMHTHLEYLVDTVRTILTNPMIMFDFPIPINFKQRLLNSAVYLMMTLNT
;
A
#
# COMPACT_ATOMS: atom_id res chain seq x y z
N MET A 1 -5.29 -3.41 -14.01
CA MET A 1 -5.70 -3.45 -12.59
C MET A 1 -6.03 -4.85 -12.07
N SER A 2 -6.78 -5.68 -12.80
CA SER A 2 -7.15 -7.05 -12.35
C SER A 2 -5.94 -7.95 -12.09
N MET A 3 -4.96 -7.97 -12.99
CA MET A 3 -3.74 -8.77 -12.86
C MET A 3 -2.93 -8.42 -11.61
N ILE A 4 -2.74 -7.13 -11.31
CA ILE A 4 -2.00 -6.67 -10.11
C ILE A 4 -2.71 -7.11 -8.83
N LYS A 5 -4.04 -6.95 -8.78
CA LYS A 5 -4.86 -7.41 -7.64
C LYS A 5 -4.76 -8.92 -7.46
N GLU A 6 -4.77 -9.67 -8.55
CA GLU A 6 -4.68 -11.13 -8.52
C GLU A 6 -3.30 -11.61 -8.05
N ILE A 7 -2.22 -11.05 -8.58
CA ILE A 7 -0.85 -11.35 -8.14
C ILE A 7 -0.70 -11.05 -6.64
N THR A 8 -1.12 -9.86 -6.22
CA THR A 8 -1.04 -9.41 -4.83
C THR A 8 -1.81 -10.33 -3.89
N ARG A 9 -3.06 -10.67 -4.26
CA ARG A 9 -3.91 -11.60 -3.51
C ARG A 9 -3.27 -12.98 -3.43
N ASN A 10 -2.76 -13.49 -4.54
CA ASN A 10 -2.19 -14.83 -4.61
C ASN A 10 -0.92 -14.91 -3.74
N ILE A 11 -0.02 -13.93 -3.81
CA ILE A 11 1.15 -13.85 -2.93
C ILE A 11 0.71 -13.86 -1.46
N SER A 12 -0.23 -13.00 -1.10
CA SER A 12 -0.74 -12.92 0.28
C SER A 12 -1.34 -14.25 0.75
N GLN A 13 -2.16 -14.89 -0.08
CA GLN A 13 -2.80 -16.17 0.23
C GLN A 13 -1.79 -17.31 0.32
N THR A 14 -0.82 -17.38 -0.59
CA THR A 14 0.23 -18.40 -0.56
C THR A 14 1.07 -18.27 0.71
N THR A 15 1.46 -17.05 1.10
CA THR A 15 2.19 -16.81 2.36
C THR A 15 1.42 -17.30 3.58
N LEU A 16 0.11 -17.04 3.63
CA LEU A 16 -0.77 -17.52 4.71
C LEU A 16 -0.92 -19.05 4.76
N GLN A 17 -0.73 -19.73 3.63
CA GLN A 17 -0.80 -21.19 3.56
C GLN A 17 0.48 -21.88 4.05
N VAL A 18 1.61 -21.16 4.11
CA VAL A 18 2.86 -21.69 4.65
C VAL A 18 2.70 -21.99 6.14
N GLU A 19 2.86 -23.25 6.53
CA GLU A 19 2.63 -23.71 7.89
C GLU A 19 3.67 -23.15 8.86
N GLU A 20 4.93 -23.10 8.44
CA GLU A 20 6.06 -22.55 9.20
C GLU A 20 5.84 -21.08 9.53
N PHE A 21 5.32 -20.31 8.58
CA PHE A 21 5.00 -18.90 8.78
C PHE A 21 3.90 -18.73 9.83
N ARG A 22 2.79 -19.47 9.71
CA ARG A 22 1.70 -19.42 10.71
C ARG A 22 2.17 -19.86 12.09
N LYS A 23 3.00 -20.91 12.18
CA LYS A 23 3.58 -21.36 13.44
C LYS A 23 4.47 -20.30 14.06
N ALA A 24 5.32 -19.65 13.28
CA ALA A 24 6.17 -18.56 13.76
C ALA A 24 5.30 -17.39 14.26
N LEU A 25 4.28 -17.00 13.49
CA LEU A 25 3.36 -15.92 13.81
C LEU A 25 2.48 -16.17 15.05
N ILE A 26 2.22 -17.42 15.46
CA ILE A 26 1.36 -17.70 16.63
C ILE A 26 2.20 -18.09 17.85
N LYS A 27 3.28 -18.85 17.66
CA LYS A 27 4.05 -19.44 18.77
C LYS A 27 5.04 -18.47 19.38
N ASN A 28 5.61 -17.58 18.58
CA ASN A 28 6.59 -16.61 19.04
C ASN A 28 5.90 -15.29 19.42
N GLN A 29 6.56 -14.50 20.26
CA GLN A 29 6.20 -13.11 20.51
C GLN A 29 7.20 -12.21 19.81
N TYR A 30 6.69 -11.25 19.06
CA TYR A 30 7.46 -10.23 18.36
C TYR A 30 7.07 -8.86 18.89
N ASP A 31 8.00 -7.89 18.85
CA ASP A 31 7.74 -6.53 19.34
C ASP A 31 7.15 -5.59 18.27
N ALA A 32 7.26 -5.96 16.99
CA ALA A 32 6.73 -5.20 15.86
C ALA A 32 6.61 -6.08 14.61
N VAL A 33 5.74 -5.66 13.68
CA VAL A 33 5.70 -6.19 12.31
C VAL A 33 6.24 -5.11 11.37
N VAL A 34 7.25 -5.45 10.57
CA VAL A 34 7.83 -4.56 9.57
C VAL A 34 7.60 -5.19 8.20
N SER A 35 6.93 -4.48 7.30
CA SER A 35 6.66 -4.98 5.95
C SER A 35 6.73 -3.89 4.90
N GLU A 36 7.02 -4.28 3.66
CA GLU A 36 6.84 -3.41 2.50
C GLU A 36 5.37 -3.40 2.05
N TRP A 37 4.90 -2.28 1.51
CA TRP A 37 3.56 -2.17 0.95
C TRP A 37 3.46 -2.85 -0.42
N PHE A 38 2.95 -4.08 -0.46
CA PHE A 38 2.72 -4.84 -1.70
C PHE A 38 1.33 -4.61 -2.30
N ILE A 39 0.80 -3.38 -2.26
CA ILE A 39 -0.56 -3.08 -2.76
C ILE A 39 -1.63 -3.91 -2.01
N SER A 40 -1.33 -4.26 -0.76
CA SER A 40 -2.11 -5.09 0.14
C SER A 40 -1.89 -4.59 1.57
N ASP A 41 -2.92 -4.69 2.39
CA ASP A 41 -2.83 -4.38 3.82
C ASP A 41 -2.97 -5.66 4.68
N VAL A 42 -2.70 -6.84 4.09
CA VAL A 42 -2.83 -8.15 4.76
C VAL A 42 -1.88 -8.25 5.96
N GLU A 43 -0.69 -7.66 5.84
CA GLU A 43 0.37 -7.65 6.83
C GLU A 43 -0.04 -6.90 8.11
N ALA A 44 -0.96 -5.93 8.00
CA ALA A 44 -1.58 -5.29 9.17
C ALA A 44 -2.27 -6.30 10.09
N GLY A 45 -2.83 -7.38 9.52
CA GLY A 45 -3.42 -8.48 10.26
C GLY A 45 -2.42 -9.24 11.12
N TYR A 46 -1.16 -9.35 10.69
CA TYR A 46 -0.11 -9.97 11.49
C TYR A 46 0.19 -9.17 12.75
N ALA A 47 0.26 -7.84 12.61
CA ALA A 47 0.45 -6.93 13.72
C ALA A 47 -0.74 -6.97 14.70
N ALA A 48 -1.96 -7.07 14.17
CA ALA A 48 -3.16 -7.25 14.98
C ALA A 48 -3.16 -8.56 15.77
N ILE A 49 -2.71 -9.68 15.19
CA ILE A 49 -2.61 -10.98 15.90
C ILE A 49 -1.60 -10.89 17.06
N GLN A 50 -0.47 -10.25 16.82
CA GLN A 50 0.62 -10.10 17.80
C GLN A 50 0.37 -8.96 18.80
N GLN A 51 -0.64 -8.10 18.57
CA GLN A 51 -0.93 -6.90 19.37
C GLN A 51 0.27 -5.94 19.44
N VAL A 52 0.97 -5.76 18.32
CA VAL A 52 2.18 -4.95 18.21
C VAL A 52 2.08 -3.90 17.11
N PRO A 53 2.91 -2.84 17.11
CA PRO A 53 2.91 -1.85 16.04
C PRO A 53 3.25 -2.45 14.67
N TRP A 54 2.57 -1.95 13.64
CA TRP A 54 2.88 -2.22 12.23
C TRP A 54 3.68 -1.05 11.65
N ILE A 55 4.88 -1.35 11.16
CA ILE A 55 5.76 -0.39 10.49
C ILE A 55 5.74 -0.70 9.00
N LEU A 56 5.02 0.13 8.25
CA LEU A 56 4.90 0.00 6.80
C LEU A 56 6.02 0.78 6.09
N ILE A 57 6.76 0.09 5.25
CA ILE A 57 7.77 0.68 4.37
C ILE A 57 7.17 0.75 2.96
N SER A 58 7.34 1.88 2.28
CA SER A 58 6.99 2.00 0.87
C SER A 58 8.22 2.37 0.06
N THR A 59 8.58 1.52 -0.90
CA THR A 59 9.65 1.80 -1.87
C THR A 59 9.16 2.65 -3.05
N ILE A 60 7.83 2.75 -3.20
CA ILE A 60 7.20 3.65 -4.14
C ILE A 60 6.91 4.99 -3.48
N VAL A 61 6.72 6.01 -4.32
CA VAL A 61 6.40 7.35 -3.88
C VAL A 61 5.10 7.39 -3.06
N MET A 62 5.05 8.31 -2.08
CA MET A 62 3.86 8.56 -1.28
C MET A 62 2.66 8.84 -2.21
N HIS A 63 1.56 8.13 -1.96
CA HIS A 63 0.33 8.26 -2.74
C HIS A 63 -0.89 8.12 -1.83
N THR A 64 -2.06 8.47 -2.34
CA THR A 64 -3.27 8.72 -1.53
C THR A 64 -3.69 7.56 -0.63
N HIS A 65 -3.46 6.30 -1.02
CA HIS A 65 -3.76 5.15 -0.15
C HIS A 65 -2.85 5.13 1.08
N LEU A 66 -1.55 5.34 0.89
CA LEU A 66 -0.61 5.43 2.02
C LEU A 66 -0.91 6.65 2.90
N GLU A 67 -1.28 7.78 2.30
CA GLU A 67 -1.70 8.97 3.06
C GLU A 67 -2.91 8.71 3.95
N TYR A 68 -3.87 7.92 3.44
CA TYR A 68 -5.03 7.46 4.20
C TYR A 68 -4.63 6.56 5.37
N LEU A 69 -3.65 5.65 5.19
CA LEU A 69 -3.20 4.75 6.26
C LEU A 69 -2.54 5.48 7.43
N VAL A 70 -1.93 6.65 7.21
CA VAL A 70 -1.25 7.44 8.24
C VAL A 70 -2.06 8.66 8.71
N ASP A 71 -3.35 8.72 8.36
CA ASP A 71 -4.27 9.83 8.69
C ASP A 71 -3.71 11.21 8.31
N THR A 72 -2.99 11.27 7.19
CA THR A 72 -2.48 12.54 6.66
C THR A 72 -3.50 13.18 5.73
N VAL A 73 -3.47 14.52 5.66
CA VAL A 73 -4.30 15.27 4.71
C VAL A 73 -3.98 14.77 3.32
N ARG A 74 -4.98 14.23 2.61
CA ARG A 74 -4.79 13.71 1.26
C ARG A 74 -4.34 14.84 0.34
N THR A 75 -3.08 14.82 -0.07
CA THR A 75 -2.50 15.90 -0.86
C THR A 75 -2.75 15.68 -2.34
N ILE A 76 -2.85 16.78 -3.09
CA ILE A 76 -2.88 16.68 -4.55
C ILE A 76 -1.48 16.22 -4.98
N LEU A 77 -1.41 15.03 -5.56
CA LEU A 77 -0.15 14.40 -5.94
C LEU A 77 0.65 15.29 -6.92
N THR A 78 1.80 15.79 -6.45
CA THR A 78 2.78 16.54 -7.25
C THR A 78 3.76 15.63 -8.00
N ASN A 79 3.72 14.34 -7.69
CA ASN A 79 4.41 13.22 -8.33
C ASN A 79 3.45 12.48 -9.27
N PRO A 80 3.94 11.83 -10.35
CA PRO A 80 3.10 11.00 -11.19
C PRO A 80 2.40 9.92 -10.36
N MET A 81 1.08 9.78 -10.53
CA MET A 81 0.37 8.63 -9.98
C MET A 81 0.94 7.32 -10.55
N ILE A 82 0.82 6.22 -9.81
CA ILE A 82 1.29 4.89 -10.23
C ILE A 82 0.74 4.43 -11.61
N MET A 83 -0.37 5.01 -12.07
CA MET A 83 -0.96 4.71 -13.37
C MET A 83 -0.36 5.51 -14.54
N PHE A 84 0.46 6.52 -14.25
CA PHE A 84 1.03 7.42 -15.26
C PHE A 84 2.55 7.35 -15.23
N ASP A 85 3.13 7.02 -16.38
CA ASP A 85 4.56 7.17 -16.62
C ASP A 85 4.85 8.58 -17.14
N PHE A 86 4.81 9.57 -16.23
CA PHE A 86 5.17 10.94 -16.56
C PHE A 86 6.63 11.22 -16.18
N PRO A 87 7.39 11.94 -17.04
CA PRO A 87 8.75 12.36 -16.69
C PRO A 87 8.72 13.33 -15.51
N ILE A 88 9.72 13.21 -14.63
CA ILE A 88 9.92 14.13 -13.50
C ILE A 88 10.95 15.20 -13.92
N PRO A 89 10.66 16.51 -13.83
CA PRO A 89 9.45 17.12 -13.27
C PRO A 89 8.27 17.16 -14.24
N ILE A 90 7.06 16.91 -13.72
CA ILE A 90 5.81 16.93 -14.51
C ILE A 90 5.42 18.33 -14.97
N ASN A 91 4.97 18.45 -16.22
CA ASN A 91 4.52 19.72 -16.82
C ASN A 91 3.08 20.06 -16.39
N PHE A 92 2.63 21.29 -16.70
CA PHE A 92 1.33 21.80 -16.25
C PHE A 92 0.13 20.94 -16.71
N LYS A 93 0.12 20.48 -17.96
CA LYS A 93 -0.98 19.66 -18.49
C LYS A 93 -1.03 18.29 -17.82
N GLN A 94 0.14 17.68 -17.60
CA GLN A 94 0.27 16.41 -16.88
C GLN A 94 -0.20 16.56 -15.43
N ARG A 95 0.13 17.68 -14.77
CA ARG A 95 -0.39 17.99 -13.42
C ARG A 95 -1.90 18.04 -13.39
N LEU A 96 -2.54 18.75 -14.33
CA LEU A 96 -4.00 18.83 -14.41
C LEU A 96 -4.64 17.45 -14.59
N LEU A 97 -4.07 16.61 -15.46
CA LEU A 97 -4.51 15.22 -15.66
C LEU A 97 -4.36 14.39 -14.37
N ASN A 98 -3.22 14.50 -13.70
CA ASN A 98 -2.94 13.80 -12.45
C ASN A 98 -3.96 14.21 -11.35
N SER A 99 -4.23 15.51 -11.21
CA SER A 99 -5.22 16.04 -10.27
C SER A 99 -6.65 15.61 -10.61
N ALA A 100 -7.02 15.57 -11.90
CA ALA A 100 -8.35 15.13 -12.33
C ALA A 100 -8.60 13.65 -11.99
N VAL A 101 -7.61 12.78 -12.21
CA VAL A 101 -7.72 11.37 -11.83
C VAL A 101 -7.73 11.19 -10.32
N TYR A 102 -6.90 11.92 -9.58
CA TYR A 102 -6.94 11.94 -8.12
C TYR A 102 -8.33 12.29 -7.57
N LEU A 103 -8.98 13.32 -8.11
CA LEU A 103 -10.35 13.69 -7.74
C LEU A 103 -11.35 12.57 -8.06
N MET A 104 -11.25 11.94 -9.23
CA MET A 104 -12.11 10.80 -9.57
C MET A 104 -11.93 9.60 -8.64
N MET A 105 -10.70 9.32 -8.18
CA MET A 105 -10.45 8.23 -7.23
C MET A 105 -10.92 8.56 -5.82
N THR A 106 -10.85 9.83 -5.43
CA THR A 106 -11.25 10.29 -4.09
C THR A 106 -12.77 10.45 -3.94
N LEU A 107 -13.47 10.88 -5.00
CA LEU A 107 -14.92 11.11 -4.96
C LEU A 107 -15.76 9.84 -5.15
N ASN A 108 -15.18 8.75 -5.64
CA ASN A 108 -15.85 7.46 -5.86
C ASN A 108 -15.62 6.45 -4.71
N THR A 109 -15.02 6.88 -3.60
CA THR A 109 -14.91 6.15 -2.33
C THR A 109 -15.69 6.87 -1.26
#